data_AF-A0A958VKF7-F1
#
_entry.id   AF-A0A958VKF7-F1
#
_cell.length_a   1.000
_cell.length_b   1.000
_cell.length_c   1.000
_cell.angle_alpha   90.00
_cell.angle_beta   90.00
_cell.angle_gamma   90.00
#
_symmetry.space_group_name_H-M   'P 1'
#
loop_
_entity.id
_entity.type
_entity.pdbx_description
1 polymer ?
#
loop_
_entity_poly.entity_id
_entity_poly.type
_entity_poly.pdbx_seq_one_letter_code
_entity_poly.pdbx_strand_id
1 'polypeptide(L)' 'TKAARTVGYAMNAAHSAPEPVPAQRVVNRIGLLSGKHHFDHPQRMEALLNNDGVAVENDRVVNFDRLFWDPSLELREF' A
#
# COMPACT_ATOMS: atom_id res chain seq x y z
N THR A 1 -4.06 14.32 -8.67
CA THR A 1 -2.59 14.49 -8.51
C THR A 1 -2.14 15.46 -7.42
N LYS A 2 -3.01 16.21 -6.73
CA LYS A 2 -2.55 17.20 -5.73
C LYS A 2 -2.08 16.63 -4.38
N ALA A 3 -2.49 15.41 -3.97
CA ALA A 3 -2.22 14.91 -2.61
C ALA A 3 -1.33 13.65 -2.53
N ALA A 4 -0.90 13.05 -3.66
CA ALA A 4 -0.16 11.78 -3.65
C ALA A 4 1.16 11.86 -2.87
N ARG A 5 1.86 13.01 -2.94
CA ARG A 5 3.09 13.24 -2.15
C ARG A 5 2.79 13.34 -0.66
N THR A 6 1.74 14.06 -0.28
CA THR A 6 1.29 14.17 1.10
C THR A 6 0.95 12.81 1.69
N VAL A 7 0.25 11.97 0.94
CA VAL A 7 -0.05 10.59 1.35
C VAL A 7 1.24 9.79 1.52
N GLY A 8 2.20 9.89 0.60
CA GLY A 8 3.50 9.23 0.75
C GLY A 8 4.24 9.63 2.02
N TYR A 9 4.27 10.93 2.36
CA TYR A 9 4.83 11.40 3.62
C TYR A 9 4.09 10.84 4.84
N ALA A 10 2.75 10.85 4.79
CA ALA A 10 1.93 10.32 5.88
C ALA A 10 2.16 8.82 6.09
N MET A 11 2.24 8.03 5.02
CA MET A 11 2.48 6.58 5.10
C MET A 11 3.89 6.25 5.61
N ASN A 12 4.90 7.03 5.24
CA ASN A 12 6.24 6.89 5.82
C ASN A 12 6.24 7.20 7.33
N ALA A 13 5.57 8.28 7.74
CA ALA A 13 5.45 8.65 9.15
C ALA A 13 4.60 7.66 9.97
N ALA A 14 3.71 6.92 9.31
CA ALA A 14 2.82 5.95 9.96
C ALA A 14 3.57 4.79 10.63
N HIS A 15 4.82 4.52 10.26
CA HIS A 15 5.68 3.56 10.96
C HIS A 15 5.96 3.94 12.43
N SER A 16 5.80 5.21 12.79
CA SER A 16 5.95 5.72 14.16
C SER A 16 4.61 6.06 14.83
N ALA A 17 3.48 5.70 14.20
CA ALA A 17 2.16 5.96 14.78
C ALA A 17 1.94 5.09 16.03
N PRO A 18 1.21 5.59 17.06
CA PRO A 18 0.88 4.80 18.25
C PRO A 18 0.08 3.54 17.91
N GLU A 19 -0.84 3.66 16.95
CA GLU A 19 -1.64 2.56 16.45
C GLU A 19 -1.04 2.04 15.12
N PRO A 20 -0.91 0.72 14.94
CA PRO A 20 -0.39 0.14 13.71
C PRO A 20 -1.25 0.51 12.49
N VAL A 21 -0.65 1.21 11.53
CA VAL A 21 -1.29 1.53 10.24
C VAL A 21 -0.77 0.55 9.18
N PRO A 22 -1.66 -0.07 8.37
CA PRO A 22 -1.26 -1.02 7.33
C PRO A 22 -0.71 -0.30 6.08
N ALA A 23 0.40 0.42 6.23
CA ALA A 23 1.03 1.20 5.16
C ALA A 23 1.44 0.33 3.95
N GLN A 24 1.63 -0.98 4.14
CA GLN A 24 1.96 -1.92 3.06
C GLN A 24 0.87 -2.03 1.99
N ARG A 25 -0.38 -1.69 2.33
CA ARG A 25 -1.51 -1.75 1.40
C ARG A 25 -1.56 -0.55 0.45
N VAL A 26 -0.74 0.47 0.68
CA VAL A 26 -0.66 1.66 -0.15
C VAL A 26 0.45 1.50 -1.18
N VAL A 27 0.06 1.21 -2.42
CA VAL A 27 0.95 1.11 -3.58
C VAL A 27 0.67 2.24 -4.58
N ASN A 28 1.55 2.41 -5.56
CA ASN A 28 1.34 3.45 -6.56
C ASN A 28 0.23 3.09 -7.58
N ARG A 29 -0.05 4.02 -8.50
CA ARG A 29 -1.11 3.89 -9.53
C ARG A 29 -1.02 2.68 -10.47
N ILE A 30 0.10 1.97 -10.50
CA ILE A 30 0.29 0.77 -11.35
C ILE A 30 0.48 -0.51 -10.52
N GLY A 31 0.30 -0.42 -9.19
CA GLY A 31 0.52 -1.53 -8.27
C GLY A 31 1.99 -1.78 -7.91
N LEU A 32 2.90 -0.85 -8.19
CA LEU A 32 4.33 -1.00 -7.86
C LEU A 32 4.57 -0.59 -6.39
N LEU A 33 5.40 -1.38 -5.70
CA LEU A 33 5.83 -1.19 -4.31
C LEU A 33 6.87 -0.05 -4.18
N SER A 34 6.56 1.15 -4.69
CA SER A 34 7.48 2.30 -4.63
C SER A 34 7.75 2.80 -3.20
N GLY A 35 6.87 2.46 -2.24
CA GLY A 35 7.01 2.79 -0.83
C GLY A 35 7.91 1.82 -0.04
N LYS A 36 8.39 0.72 -0.64
CA LYS A 36 9.13 -0.33 0.07
C LYS A 36 10.39 0.16 0.79
N HIS A 37 11.01 1.23 0.30
CA HIS A 37 12.22 1.83 0.88
C HIS A 37 11.98 2.53 2.22
N HIS A 38 10.71 2.76 2.59
CA HIS A 38 10.34 3.34 3.88
C HIS A 38 10.17 2.30 4.98
N PHE A 39 10.14 1.01 4.62
CA PHE A 39 10.10 -0.09 5.58
C PHE A 39 11.52 -0.46 6.03
N ASP A 40 11.64 -0.99 7.24
CA ASP A 40 12.92 -1.39 7.86
C ASP A 40 13.77 -2.35 7.01
N HIS A 41 13.14 -3.13 6.13
CA HIS A 41 13.83 -4.04 5.22
C HIS A 41 13.22 -3.97 3.81
N PRO A 42 14.02 -4.02 2.72
CA PRO A 42 13.52 -3.90 1.35
C PRO A 42 12.43 -4.90 0.95
N GLN A 43 12.45 -6.10 1.55
CA GLN A 43 11.48 -7.18 1.30
C GLN A 43 10.27 -7.15 2.27
N ARG A 44 10.26 -6.24 3.26
CA ARG A 44 9.23 -6.26 4.31
C ARG A 44 7.85 -5.94 3.77
N MET A 45 7.74 -4.95 2.88
CA MET A 45 6.46 -4.59 2.27
C MET A 45 5.87 -5.76 1.48
N GLU A 46 6.69 -6.47 0.71
CA GLU A 46 6.31 -7.68 -0.02
C GLU A 46 5.90 -8.82 0.92
N ALA A 47 6.68 -9.09 1.97
CA ALA A 47 6.35 -10.13 2.95
C ALA A 47 5.01 -9.87 3.66
N LEU A 48 4.71 -8.62 4.00
CA LEU A 48 3.44 -8.23 4.61
C LEU A 48 2.27 -8.40 3.63
N LEU A 49 2.45 -8.02 2.35
CA LEU A 49 1.42 -8.24 1.32
C LEU A 49 1.17 -9.74 1.08
N ASN A 50 2.24 -10.54 1.00
CA ASN A 50 2.12 -11.99 0.85
C ASN A 50 1.40 -12.63 2.06
N ASN A 51 1.65 -12.13 3.28
CA ASN A 51 0.93 -12.56 4.48
C ASN A 51 -0.56 -12.17 4.44
N ASP A 52 -0.90 -11.04 3.83
CA ASP A 52 -2.27 -10.61 3.57
C ASP A 52 -2.93 -11.37 2.38
N GLY A 53 -2.21 -12.33 1.76
CA GLY A 53 -2.69 -13.11 0.62
C GLY A 53 -2.58 -12.39 -0.73
N VAL A 54 -1.85 -11.26 -0.78
CA VAL A 54 -1.62 -10.47 -1.99
C VAL A 54 -0.28 -10.85 -2.60
N ALA A 55 -0.31 -11.54 -3.74
CA ALA A 55 0.90 -11.93 -4.47
C ALA A 55 1.59 -10.72 -5.11
N VAL A 56 2.92 -10.73 -5.07
CA VAL A 56 3.79 -9.70 -5.66
C VAL A 56 4.83 -10.38 -6.54
N GLU A 57 5.04 -9.84 -7.75
CA GLU A 57 6.08 -10.27 -8.68
C GLU A 57 6.82 -9.04 -9.22
N ASN A 58 8.16 -9.07 -9.19
CA ASN A 58 9.02 -7.97 -9.66
C ASN A 58 8.61 -6.60 -9.07
N ASP A 59 8.45 -6.54 -7.74
CA ASP A 59 7.99 -5.35 -7.00
C ASP A 59 6.59 -4.84 -7.39
N ARG A 60 5.76 -5.65 -8.07
CA ARG A 60 4.43 -5.27 -8.51
C ARG A 60 3.36 -6.25 -8.02
N VAL A 61 2.26 -5.70 -7.51
CA VAL A 61 1.09 -6.48 -7.10
C VAL A 61 0.50 -7.21 -8.32
N VAL A 62 0.32 -8.52 -8.18
CA VAL A 62 -0.32 -9.38 -9.19
C VAL A 62 -1.83 -9.16 -9.14
N ASN A 63 -2.49 -9.12 -10.31
CA ASN A 63 -3.93 -8.86 -10.44
C ASN A 63 -4.39 -7.55 -9.76
N PHE A 64 -3.56 -6.51 -9.78
CA PHE A 64 -3.82 -5.23 -9.11
C PHE A 64 -5.23 -4.68 -9.38
N ASP A 65 -5.72 -4.73 -10.63
CA ASP A 65 -7.04 -4.20 -11.00
C ASP A 65 -8.20 -4.90 -10.26
N ARG A 66 -8.02 -6.15 -9.82
CA ARG A 66 -9.03 -6.89 -9.04
C ARG A 66 -8.97 -6.61 -7.55
N LEU A 67 -7.81 -6.13 -7.07
CA LEU A 67 -7.53 -5.85 -5.66
C LEU A 67 -7.62 -4.36 -5.35
N PHE A 68 -7.73 -3.52 -6.39
CA PHE A 68 -7.83 -2.08 -6.26
C PHE A 68 -9.13 -1.72 -5.56
N TRP A 69 -8.98 -1.01 -4.43
CA TRP A 69 -10.10 -0.54 -3.63
C TRP A 69 -10.60 0.81 -4.15
N ASP A 70 -11.85 0.86 -4.63
CA ASP A 70 -12.51 2.13 -5.00
C ASP A 70 -13.58 2.49 -3.96
N PRO A 71 -13.33 3.50 -3.09
CA PRO A 71 -14.32 3.92 -2.10
C PRO A 71 -15.66 4.32 -2.71
N SER A 72 -15.67 4.84 -3.93
CA SER A 72 -16.89 5.32 -4.60
C SER A 72 -17.80 4.17 -5.03
N LEU A 73 -17.26 2.96 -5.18
CA LEU A 73 -17.99 1.76 -5.56
C LEU A 73 -18.28 0.87 -4.35
N GLU A 74 -17.33 0.82 -3.40
CA GLU A 74 -17.32 -0.17 -2.33
C GLU A 74 -17.88 0.36 -1.00
N LEU A 75 -17.82 1.66 -0.75
CA LEU A 75 -18.52 2.25 0.38
C LEU A 75 -19.98 2.38 0.00
N ARG A 76 -20.84 1.61 0.67
CA ARG A 76 -22.28 1.84 0.60
C ARG A 76 -22.57 3.15 1.28
N GLU A 77 -23.40 3.99 0.66
CA GLU A 77 -23.94 5.16 1.34
C GLU A 77 -24.64 4.69 2.63
N PHE A 78 -24.26 5.30 3.75
CA PHE A 78 -24.78 4.98 5.07
C PHE A 78 -26.20 5.52 5.25
#